data_AF-A0A1G6KFI8-F1
#
_entry.id   AF-A0A1G6KFI8-F1
#
_cell.length_a   1.000
_cell.length_b   1.000
_cell.length_c   1.000
_cell.angle_alpha   90.00
_cell.angle_beta   90.00
_cell.angle_gamma   90.00
#
_symmetry.space_group_name_H-M   'P 1'
#
loop_
_entity.id
_entity.type
_entity.pdbx_description
1 polymer ?
#
loop_
_entity_poly.entity_id
_entity_poly.type
_entity_poly.pdbx_seq_one_letter_code
_entity_poly.pdbx_strand_id
1 'polypeptide(L)' 'MAKRFSQEFKQQAIDYALANSHELLASVAVKLGVGYSTLDKWIRTANPEN' A
#
# COMPACT_ATOMS: atom_id res chain seq x y z
N MET A 1 -15.85 11.31 9.74
CA MET A 1 -15.99 10.36 8.61
C MET A 1 -14.63 9.72 8.36
N ALA A 2 -14.44 8.46 8.72
CA ALA A 2 -13.24 7.73 8.28
C ALA A 2 -13.34 7.59 6.76
N LYS A 3 -12.45 8.27 6.02
CA LYS A 3 -12.29 8.03 4.58
C LYS A 3 -11.81 6.59 4.43
N ARG A 4 -12.75 5.64 4.33
CA ARG A 4 -12.45 4.25 4.06
C ARG A 4 -12.03 4.19 2.60
N PHE A 5 -10.75 3.92 2.37
CA PHE A 5 -10.28 3.53 1.05
C PHE A 5 -11.06 2.30 0.60
N SER A 6 -11.43 2.23 -0.68
CA SER A 6 -12.07 1.05 -1.24
C SER A 6 -11.12 -0.14 -1.17
N GLN A 7 -11.68 -1.35 -1.09
CA GLN A 7 -10.89 -2.58 -1.09
C GLN A 7 -10.09 -2.72 -2.38
N GLU A 8 -10.67 -2.29 -3.50
CA GLU A 8 -10.01 -2.23 -4.82
C GLU A 8 -8.78 -1.31 -4.80
N PHE A 9 -8.91 -0.10 -4.26
CA PHE A 9 -7.80 0.84 -4.15
C PHE A 9 -6.68 0.29 -3.26
N LYS A 10 -7.05 -0.34 -2.13
CA LYS A 10 -6.06 -1.00 -1.26
C LYS A 10 -5.31 -2.09 -2.01
N GLN A 11 -6.00 -2.93 -2.79
CA GLN A 11 -5.38 -4.00 -3.57
C GLN A 11 -4.45 -3.43 -4.65
N GLN A 12 -4.88 -2.41 -5.39
CA GLN A 12 -4.04 -1.73 -6.38
C GLN A 12 -2.80 -1.10 -5.75
N ALA A 13 -2.94 -0.48 -4.57
CA ALA A 13 -1.81 0.12 -3.86
C ALA A 13 -0.78 -0.93 -3.43
N ILE A 14 -1.24 -2.09 -2.94
CA ILE A 14 -0.38 -3.23 -2.57
C ILE A 14 0.31 -3.78 -3.83
N ASP A 15 -0.46 -4.08 -4.88
CA ASP A 15 0.05 -4.66 -6.12
C ASP A 15 1.11 -3.75 -6.77
N TYR A 16 0.81 -2.45 -6.83
CA TYR A 16 1.76 -1.44 -7.32
C TYR A 16 3.02 -1.38 -6.46
N ALA A 17 2.91 -1.43 -5.14
CA ALA A 17 4.08 -1.43 -4.26
C ALA A 17 4.93 -2.71 -4.41
N LEU A 18 4.30 -3.86 -4.61
CA LEU A 18 4.99 -5.14 -4.85
C LEU A 18 5.65 -5.18 -6.23
N ALA A 19 4.96 -4.69 -7.27
CA ALA A 19 5.49 -4.57 -8.62
C ALA A 19 6.65 -3.56 -8.69
N ASN A 20 6.60 -2.51 -7.88
CA ASN A 20 7.64 -1.48 -7.76
C ASN A 20 8.53 -1.72 -6.52
N SER A 21 8.87 -2.97 -6.24
CA SER A 21 9.77 -3.34 -5.12
C SER A 21 11.18 -2.75 -5.21
N HIS A 22 11.56 -2.25 -6.39
CA HIS A 22 12.80 -1.51 -6.63
C HIS A 22 12.72 -0.04 -6.15
N GLU A 23 11.51 0.51 -5.98
CA GLU A 23 11.30 1.85 -5.42
C GLU A 23 11.11 1.78 -3.90
N LEU A 24 11.44 2.88 -3.21
CA LEU A 24 11.13 3.00 -1.80
C LEU A 24 9.62 3.05 -1.58
N LEU A 25 9.12 2.23 -0.66
CA LEU A 25 7.71 2.19 -0.28
C LEU A 25 7.18 3.56 0.14
N ALA A 26 8.03 4.40 0.75
CA ALA A 26 7.69 5.78 1.09
C ALA A 26 7.37 6.64 -0.16
N SER A 27 8.15 6.48 -1.24
CA SER A 27 7.90 7.18 -2.50
C SER A 27 6.60 6.70 -3.15
N VAL A 28 6.37 5.38 -3.15
CA VAL A 28 5.11 4.79 -3.63
C VAL A 28 3.90 5.29 -2.83
N ALA A 29 4.02 5.34 -1.50
CA ALA A 29 2.97 5.84 -0.62
C ALA A 29 2.62 7.31 -0.94
N VAL A 30 3.63 8.17 -1.13
CA VAL A 30 3.45 9.58 -1.52
C VAL A 30 2.76 9.70 -2.89
N LYS A 31 3.18 8.92 -3.89
CA LYS A 31 2.55 8.89 -5.23
C LYS A 31 1.08 8.50 -5.16
N LEU A 32 0.74 7.52 -4.32
CA LEU A 32 -0.63 7.03 -4.13
C LEU A 32 -1.46 7.92 -3.19
N GLY A 33 -0.87 8.93 -2.54
CA GLY A 33 -1.53 9.75 -1.53
C GLY A 33 -1.92 8.97 -0.26
N VAL A 34 -1.21 7.87 0.01
CA VAL A 34 -1.43 6.99 1.16
C VAL A 34 -0.29 7.21 2.16
N GLY A 35 -0.58 7.12 3.46
CA GLY A 35 0.48 7.16 4.47
C GLY A 35 1.38 5.92 4.37
N TYR A 36 2.69 6.09 4.52
CA TYR A 36 3.64 4.97 4.51
C TYR A 36 3.22 3.83 5.45
N SER A 37 2.90 4.14 6.71
CA SER A 37 2.48 3.14 7.70
C SER A 37 1.16 2.45 7.34
N THR A 38 0.30 3.13 6.57
CA THR A 38 -0.94 2.55 6.06
C THR A 38 -0.65 1.55 4.96
N LEU A 39 0.23 1.91 4.02
CA LEU A 39 0.62 1.04 2.92
C LEU A 39 1.44 -0.18 3.40
N ASP A 40 2.39 0.02 4.33
CA ASP A 40 3.15 -1.07 4.98
C ASP A 40 2.19 -2.05 5.68
N LYS A 41 1.24 -1.55 6.48
CA LYS A 41 0.22 -2.40 7.10
C LYS A 41 -0.60 -3.17 6.06
N TRP A 42 -0.97 -2.54 4.95
CA TRP A 42 -1.73 -3.19 3.90
C TRP A 42 -0.95 -4.34 3.25
N ILE A 43 0.33 -4.14 2.96
CA ILE A 43 1.21 -5.17 2.40
C ILE A 43 1.38 -6.33 3.39
N ARG A 44 1.69 -6.04 4.66
CA ARG A 44 1.83 -7.08 5.71
C ARG A 44 0.54 -7.85 5.96
N THR A 45 -0.61 -7.19 5.87
CA THR A 45 -1.92 -7.86 6.02
C THR A 45 -2.24 -8.72 4.81
N ALA A 46 -1.85 -8.29 3.61
CA ALA A 46 -2.12 -9.01 2.37
C ALA A 46 -1.16 -10.18 2.15
N ASN A 47 0.05 -10.12 2.72
CA ASN A 47 1.04 -11.18 2.64
C ASN A 47 1.51 -11.60 4.05
N PRO A 48 0.73 -12.41 4.79
CA PRO A 48 1.06 -12.85 6.15
C PRO A 48 2.17 -13.92 6.23
N GLU A 49 2.79 -14.32 5.10
CA GLU A 49 3.66 -15.50 5.00
C GLU A 49 5.16 -15.18 4.74
N ASN A 50 5.72 -14.13 5.35
CA ASN A 50 7.19 -14.01 5.50
C ASN A 50 7.59 -13.66 6.93
#